data_AF-A0A961HTY1-F1
#
_entry.id   AF-A0A961HTY1-F1
#
_cell.length_a   1.000
_cell.length_b   1.000
_cell.length_c   1.000
_cell.angle_alpha   90.00
_cell.angle_beta   90.00
_cell.angle_gamma   90.00
#
_symmetry.space_group_name_H-M   'P 1'
#
loop_
_entity.id
_entity.type
_entity.pdbx_description
1 polymer ?
#
loop_
_entity_poly.entity_id
_entity_poly.type
_entity_poly.pdbx_seq_one_letter_code
_entity_poly.pdbx_strand_id
1 'polypeptide(L)'
;VQASNGIYQGDNHFELRQAIAKEIDQNLRQMVELANGRDSTGRALFGGHVVERLPFETVQGNAEGLQGLELENVITAVRYRGDIGKQLREVERDQYLDVNLPGNKVFWGTNMTVTGTVDNSAYQATADQVFKIDGVEIHVAAGDTIDDVIDKINNSNLEVKASKIGADNISLHTSSPHQIWLEDVGNGTVLKDIGLVNPVEGEPPNNYAESARVNGLSMFDMLIKLRNDLVAGDQLEIGGRDLANIDETINNLLRYRAEVGARQNRVEDHTRRVSWDKTYMQELLAKSEGIDYPETIINLKWLETVHQYSLNVGARIIRPQLMDFLR
;
A
#
# COMPACT_ATOMS: atom_id res chain seq x y z
N VAL A 1 -10.28 13.79 -24.36
CA VAL A 1 -11.21 13.65 -25.51
C VAL A 1 -11.72 14.99 -26.02
N GLN A 2 -12.39 15.82 -25.21
CA GLN A 2 -12.85 17.15 -25.68
C GLN A 2 -11.67 17.97 -26.22
N ALA A 3 -10.60 18.13 -25.44
CA ALA A 3 -9.34 18.78 -25.84
C ALA A 3 -8.62 18.17 -27.07
N SER A 4 -9.05 17.01 -27.56
CA SER A 4 -8.49 16.36 -28.75
C SER A 4 -9.21 16.73 -30.05
N ASN A 5 -10.37 17.40 -29.97
CA ASN A 5 -11.18 17.71 -31.15
C ASN A 5 -10.64 18.96 -31.87
N GLY A 6 -10.17 18.82 -33.10
CA GLY A 6 -9.62 19.91 -33.92
C GLY A 6 -10.59 21.05 -34.32
N ILE A 7 -11.78 21.13 -33.72
CA ILE A 7 -12.80 22.18 -33.96
C ILE A 7 -12.51 23.45 -33.16
N TYR A 8 -11.44 23.46 -32.34
CA TYR A 8 -11.00 24.61 -31.57
C TYR A 8 -10.35 25.74 -32.41
N GLN A 9 -10.77 25.93 -33.66
CA GLN A 9 -10.20 26.87 -34.64
C GLN A 9 -10.97 28.20 -34.73
N GLY A 10 -11.28 28.84 -33.58
CA GLY A 10 -11.98 30.13 -33.54
C GLY A 10 -11.34 31.15 -32.59
N ASP A 11 -11.77 32.41 -32.65
CA ASP A 11 -11.16 33.56 -31.95
C ASP A 11 -11.06 33.42 -30.41
N ASN A 12 -11.86 32.55 -29.77
CA ASN A 12 -11.86 32.32 -28.32
C ASN A 12 -11.09 31.06 -27.87
N HIS A 13 -10.27 30.49 -28.75
CA HIS A 13 -9.54 29.25 -28.53
C HIS A 13 -8.61 29.29 -27.31
N PHE A 14 -7.92 30.40 -27.15
CA PHE A 14 -6.94 30.63 -26.10
C PHE A 14 -7.59 30.65 -24.71
N GLU A 15 -8.68 31.39 -24.57
CA GLU A 15 -9.44 31.49 -23.32
C GLU A 15 -10.02 30.13 -22.90
N LEU A 16 -10.51 29.34 -23.88
CA LEU A 16 -11.05 28.02 -23.60
C LEU A 16 -9.97 27.01 -23.17
N ARG A 17 -8.81 27.00 -23.84
CA ARG A 17 -7.67 26.16 -23.42
C ARG A 17 -7.19 26.54 -22.03
N GLN A 18 -7.13 27.83 -21.72
CA GLN A 18 -6.78 28.31 -20.39
C GLN A 18 -7.81 27.86 -19.34
N ALA A 19 -9.10 27.92 -19.64
CA ALA A 19 -10.17 27.49 -18.75
C ALA A 19 -10.08 25.98 -18.47
N ILE A 20 -9.91 25.15 -19.51
CA ILE A 20 -9.75 23.70 -19.37
C ILE A 20 -8.46 23.38 -18.59
N ALA A 21 -7.36 24.09 -18.84
CA ALA A 21 -6.12 23.88 -18.10
C ALA A 21 -6.27 24.19 -16.60
N LYS A 22 -7.02 25.25 -16.26
CA LYS A 22 -7.39 25.56 -14.87
C LYS A 22 -8.29 24.48 -14.26
N GLU A 23 -9.22 23.93 -15.02
CA GLU A 23 -10.06 22.81 -14.58
C GLU A 23 -9.23 21.53 -14.33
N ILE A 24 -8.26 21.23 -15.21
CA ILE A 24 -7.33 20.12 -15.00
C ILE A 24 -6.52 20.33 -13.72
N ASP A 25 -6.04 21.54 -13.44
CA ASP A 25 -5.34 21.85 -12.18
C ASP A 25 -6.25 21.69 -10.96
N GLN A 26 -7.52 22.09 -11.04
CA GLN A 26 -8.50 21.87 -9.97
C GLN A 26 -8.75 20.38 -9.74
N ASN A 27 -8.91 19.59 -10.81
CA ASN A 27 -9.04 18.14 -10.71
C ASN A 27 -7.77 17.50 -10.12
N LEU A 28 -6.59 17.97 -10.52
CA LEU A 28 -5.32 17.52 -9.97
C LEU A 28 -5.25 17.78 -8.46
N ARG A 29 -5.67 18.96 -7.98
CA ARG A 29 -5.75 19.26 -6.54
C ARG A 29 -6.67 18.29 -5.81
N GLN A 30 -7.86 18.05 -6.34
CA GLN A 30 -8.81 17.08 -5.76
C GLN A 30 -8.22 15.66 -5.73
N MET A 31 -7.51 15.25 -6.79
CA MET A 31 -6.86 13.94 -6.82
C MET A 31 -5.73 13.83 -5.78
N VAL A 32 -4.96 14.89 -5.56
CA VAL A 32 -3.95 14.92 -4.49
C VAL A 32 -4.61 14.86 -3.11
N GLU A 33 -5.73 15.57 -2.90
CA GLU A 33 -6.50 15.47 -1.65
C GLU A 33 -6.99 14.05 -1.38
N LEU A 34 -7.51 13.36 -2.41
CA LEU A 34 -7.93 11.96 -2.31
C LEU A 34 -6.75 11.03 -2.02
N ALA A 35 -5.61 11.24 -2.69
CA ALA A 35 -4.39 10.48 -2.46
C ALA A 35 -3.77 10.74 -1.07
N ASN A 36 -4.11 11.86 -0.46
CA ASN A 36 -3.80 12.23 0.91
C ASN A 36 -4.91 11.86 1.91
N GLY A 37 -5.88 11.04 1.48
CA GLY A 37 -6.99 10.57 2.30
C GLY A 37 -6.53 9.91 3.60
N ARG A 38 -7.31 10.13 4.65
CA ARG A 38 -7.07 9.60 6.00
C ARG A 38 -8.16 8.62 6.40
N ASP A 39 -7.81 7.64 7.22
CA ASP A 39 -8.77 6.74 7.84
C ASP A 39 -9.54 7.42 8.99
N SER A 40 -10.47 6.68 9.59
CA SER A 40 -11.26 7.14 10.74
C SER A 40 -10.44 7.52 11.98
N THR A 41 -9.18 7.10 12.06
CA THR A 41 -8.24 7.43 13.14
C THR A 41 -7.34 8.63 12.82
N GLY A 42 -7.49 9.20 11.62
CA GLY A 42 -6.70 10.34 11.13
C GLY A 42 -5.37 9.95 10.49
N ARG A 43 -5.12 8.66 10.26
CA ARG A 43 -3.89 8.11 9.67
C ARG A 43 -3.96 8.10 8.15
N ALA A 44 -2.86 8.43 7.48
CA ALA A 44 -2.80 8.40 6.02
C ALA A 44 -3.01 6.99 5.46
N LEU A 45 -3.89 6.86 4.46
CA LEU A 45 -4.23 5.57 3.85
C LEU A 45 -3.12 5.02 2.93
N PHE A 46 -2.41 5.92 2.25
CA PHE A 46 -1.48 5.57 1.17
C PHE A 46 0.00 5.82 1.52
N GLY A 47 0.31 6.05 2.80
CA GLY A 47 1.66 6.37 3.26
C GLY A 47 2.57 5.18 3.57
N GLY A 48 2.10 3.94 3.38
CA GLY A 48 2.85 2.76 3.83
C GLY A 48 2.83 2.64 5.36
N HIS A 49 3.97 2.50 6.01
CA HIS A 49 4.10 2.65 7.48
C HIS A 49 4.12 4.13 7.91
N VAL A 50 4.38 5.06 7.00
CA VAL A 50 4.38 6.51 7.28
C VAL A 50 2.94 7.03 7.31
N VAL A 51 2.31 6.96 8.48
CA VAL A 51 0.88 7.28 8.64
C VAL A 51 0.56 8.65 9.23
N GLU A 52 1.54 9.30 9.86
CA GLU A 52 1.32 10.55 10.61
C GLU A 52 1.42 11.82 9.74
N ARG A 53 2.09 11.73 8.58
CA ARG A 53 2.24 12.82 7.61
C ARG A 53 1.52 12.53 6.30
N LEU A 54 1.26 13.58 5.52
CA LEU A 54 0.63 13.42 4.21
C LEU A 54 1.56 12.67 3.25
N PRO A 55 1.07 11.64 2.54
CA PRO A 55 1.88 10.85 1.63
C PRO A 55 2.27 11.56 0.34
N PHE A 56 1.53 12.57 -0.11
CA PHE A 56 1.81 13.32 -1.32
C PHE A 56 1.98 14.81 -1.03
N GLU A 57 3.16 15.33 -1.38
CA GLU A 57 3.53 16.73 -1.24
C GLU A 57 3.52 17.40 -2.61
N THR A 58 2.82 18.54 -2.75
CA THR A 58 2.75 19.29 -4.01
C THR A 58 3.81 20.37 -4.05
N VAL A 59 4.44 20.53 -5.21
CA VAL A 59 5.22 21.72 -5.55
C VAL A 59 4.34 22.63 -6.39
N GLN A 60 4.23 23.89 -5.98
CA GLN A 60 3.51 24.92 -6.73
C GLN A 60 4.52 25.74 -7.53
N GLY A 61 4.10 26.23 -8.69
CA GLY A 61 4.89 27.12 -9.50
C GLY A 61 4.05 27.72 -10.62
N ASN A 62 4.73 28.37 -11.55
CA ASN A 62 4.11 28.87 -12.75
C ASN A 62 4.35 27.88 -13.89
N ALA A 63 3.36 27.71 -14.75
CA ALA A 63 3.50 26.95 -15.99
C ALA A 63 3.39 27.92 -17.18
N GLU A 64 4.48 27.99 -17.96
CA GLU A 64 4.53 28.78 -19.19
C GLU A 64 3.91 28.01 -20.36
N GLY A 65 3.18 28.72 -21.19
CA GLY A 65 2.53 28.23 -22.39
C GLY A 65 2.89 29.00 -23.65
N LEU A 66 2.25 28.65 -24.76
CA LEU A 66 2.42 29.39 -25.99
C LEU A 66 1.88 30.82 -25.87
N GLN A 67 2.51 31.73 -26.61
CA GLN A 67 2.07 33.12 -26.79
C GLN A 67 1.98 33.93 -25.48
N GLY A 68 2.81 33.59 -24.48
CA GLY A 68 2.84 34.28 -23.20
C GLY A 68 1.68 33.92 -22.26
N LEU A 69 0.97 32.81 -22.53
CA LEU A 69 0.03 32.27 -21.55
C LEU A 69 0.81 31.75 -20.35
N GLU A 70 0.56 32.30 -19.18
CA GLU A 70 1.13 31.83 -17.93
C GLU A 70 0.00 31.37 -17.01
N LEU A 71 0.13 30.17 -16.46
CA LEU A 71 -0.71 29.69 -15.37
C LEU A 71 0.06 29.87 -14.08
N GLU A 72 -0.39 30.81 -13.27
CA GLU A 72 0.21 31.09 -11.97
C GLU A 72 -0.30 30.13 -10.89
N ASN A 73 0.58 29.80 -9.94
CA ASN A 73 0.25 29.04 -8.73
C ASN A 73 -0.46 27.71 -9.03
N VAL A 74 0.04 26.97 -10.02
CA VAL A 74 -0.45 25.62 -10.38
C VAL A 74 0.48 24.55 -9.81
N ILE A 75 -0.03 23.31 -9.68
CA ILE A 75 0.82 22.20 -9.22
C ILE A 75 1.80 21.84 -10.34
N THR A 76 3.10 21.94 -10.09
CA THR A 76 4.15 21.63 -11.08
C THR A 76 4.81 20.28 -10.83
N ALA A 77 4.71 19.74 -9.62
CA ALA A 77 5.11 18.37 -9.31
C ALA A 77 4.34 17.85 -8.08
N VAL A 78 4.22 16.53 -7.99
CA VAL A 78 3.72 15.84 -6.78
C VAL A 78 4.72 14.77 -6.38
N ARG A 79 5.21 14.84 -5.14
CA ARG A 79 6.23 13.93 -4.60
C ARG A 79 5.62 12.98 -3.58
N TYR A 80 5.92 11.70 -3.71
CA TYR A 80 5.58 10.72 -2.69
C TYR A 80 6.54 10.82 -1.49
N ARG A 81 5.98 10.84 -0.28
CA ARG A 81 6.67 11.01 1.01
C ARG A 81 6.35 9.88 2.01
N GLY A 82 5.64 8.85 1.56
CA GLY A 82 5.44 7.63 2.33
C GLY A 82 6.57 6.62 2.11
N ASP A 83 6.31 5.37 2.50
CA ASP A 83 7.18 4.23 2.21
C ASP A 83 6.43 3.07 1.52
N ILE A 84 7.16 2.03 1.13
CA ILE A 84 6.60 0.81 0.51
C ILE A 84 6.07 -0.22 1.53
N GLY A 85 5.98 0.18 2.79
CA GLY A 85 5.62 -0.65 3.91
C GLY A 85 4.18 -1.18 3.85
N LYS A 86 4.03 -2.49 4.06
CA LYS A 86 2.74 -3.14 4.16
C LYS A 86 2.33 -3.31 5.62
N GLN A 87 1.14 -2.84 5.95
CA GLN A 87 0.55 -3.00 7.26
C GLN A 87 -0.21 -4.32 7.30
N LEU A 88 0.31 -5.28 8.04
CA LEU A 88 -0.31 -6.59 8.20
C LEU A 88 -1.20 -6.59 9.45
N ARG A 89 -2.45 -7.00 9.28
CA ARG A 89 -3.40 -7.25 10.37
C ARG A 89 -3.67 -8.74 10.48
N GLU A 90 -3.44 -9.31 11.66
CA GLU A 90 -3.88 -10.67 11.95
C GLU A 90 -5.41 -10.72 11.94
N VAL A 91 -5.97 -11.61 11.12
CA VAL A 91 -7.42 -11.82 11.01
C VAL A 91 -7.80 -13.17 11.62
N GLU A 92 -6.95 -14.19 11.50
CA GLU A 92 -7.07 -15.48 12.18
C GLU A 92 -5.72 -15.85 12.77
N ARG A 93 -5.70 -16.83 13.69
CA ARG A 93 -4.45 -17.40 14.21
C ARG A 93 -3.49 -17.73 13.06
N ASP A 94 -2.35 -17.05 13.05
CA ASP A 94 -1.29 -17.18 12.04
C ASP A 94 -1.72 -16.80 10.59
N GLN A 95 -2.83 -16.07 10.41
CA GLN A 95 -3.24 -15.51 9.12
C GLN A 95 -3.30 -14.00 9.16
N TYR A 96 -2.56 -13.38 8.25
CA TYR A 96 -2.48 -11.93 8.11
C TYR A 96 -3.11 -11.45 6.80
N LEU A 97 -3.69 -10.26 6.86
CA LEU A 97 -4.18 -9.50 5.71
C LEU A 97 -3.44 -8.17 5.63
N ASP A 98 -3.00 -7.81 4.42
CA ASP A 98 -2.48 -6.48 4.13
C ASP A 98 -3.64 -5.47 4.09
N VAL A 99 -3.61 -4.47 4.96
CA VAL A 99 -4.70 -3.50 5.14
C VAL A 99 -4.40 -2.11 4.59
N ASN A 100 -3.21 -1.90 3.99
CA ASN A 100 -2.90 -0.66 3.29
C ASN A 100 -2.43 -0.93 1.86
N LEU A 101 -2.29 0.14 1.10
CA LEU A 101 -1.66 0.13 -0.22
C LEU A 101 -0.72 1.33 -0.32
N PRO A 102 0.60 1.12 -0.49
CA PRO A 102 1.54 2.21 -0.70
C PRO A 102 1.19 3.08 -1.92
N GLY A 103 1.18 4.39 -1.74
CA GLY A 103 0.78 5.36 -2.76
C GLY A 103 1.68 5.37 -3.99
N ASN A 104 2.97 5.05 -3.82
CA ASN A 104 3.94 4.91 -4.91
C ASN A 104 3.60 3.78 -5.91
N LYS A 105 2.68 2.89 -5.52
CA LYS A 105 2.14 1.82 -6.37
C LYS A 105 0.78 2.18 -6.94
N VAL A 106 -0.14 2.64 -6.10
CA VAL A 106 -1.54 2.93 -6.47
C VAL A 106 -1.65 4.09 -7.46
N PHE A 107 -0.89 5.15 -7.23
CA PHE A 107 -0.99 6.40 -7.98
C PHE A 107 0.08 6.55 -9.06
N TRP A 108 0.88 5.50 -9.28
CA TRP A 108 1.82 5.46 -10.40
C TRP A 108 1.13 5.00 -11.68
N GLY A 109 1.53 5.50 -12.83
CA GLY A 109 0.74 5.34 -14.06
C GLY A 109 1.39 4.47 -15.13
N THR A 110 2.64 4.74 -15.47
CA THR A 110 3.35 4.03 -16.54
C THR A 110 4.47 3.14 -16.00
N ASN A 111 5.01 2.26 -16.83
CA ASN A 111 6.27 1.61 -16.48
C ASN A 111 7.38 2.65 -16.32
N MET A 112 8.20 2.46 -15.30
CA MET A 112 9.29 3.35 -14.95
C MET A 112 10.61 2.82 -15.49
N THR A 113 11.49 3.72 -15.90
CA THR A 113 12.88 3.44 -16.26
C THR A 113 13.80 4.36 -15.48
N VAL A 114 14.83 3.81 -14.86
CA VAL A 114 15.89 4.57 -14.19
C VAL A 114 17.22 4.14 -14.80
N THR A 115 17.87 5.06 -15.49
CA THR A 115 19.12 4.81 -16.20
C THR A 115 20.24 5.62 -15.58
N GLY A 116 21.26 4.93 -15.05
CA GLY A 116 22.48 5.56 -14.57
C GLY A 116 23.30 6.15 -15.72
N THR A 117 24.17 7.10 -15.40
CA THR A 117 25.06 7.73 -16.40
C THR A 117 26.53 7.33 -16.25
N VAL A 118 26.84 6.49 -15.25
CA VAL A 118 28.19 5.99 -15.00
C VAL A 118 28.50 4.84 -15.96
N ASP A 119 29.70 4.86 -16.54
CA ASP A 119 30.26 3.73 -17.29
C ASP A 119 30.71 2.66 -16.30
N ASN A 120 30.05 1.50 -16.34
CA ASN A 120 30.30 0.40 -15.40
C ASN A 120 31.16 -0.73 -16.00
N SER A 121 31.83 -0.49 -17.13
CA SER A 121 32.69 -1.51 -17.78
C SER A 121 33.82 -2.01 -16.87
N ALA A 122 34.29 -1.17 -15.95
CA ALA A 122 35.29 -1.50 -14.93
C ALA A 122 34.69 -1.69 -13.52
N TYR A 123 33.37 -1.71 -13.39
CA TYR A 123 32.73 -1.90 -12.09
C TYR A 123 33.06 -3.28 -11.53
N GLN A 124 33.58 -3.28 -10.31
CA GLN A 124 33.76 -4.48 -9.51
C GLN A 124 33.48 -4.16 -8.05
N ALA A 125 32.62 -4.96 -7.41
CA ALA A 125 32.31 -4.80 -6.00
C ALA A 125 33.57 -5.01 -5.14
N THR A 126 33.87 -4.06 -4.26
CA THR A 126 35.09 -4.08 -3.44
C THR A 126 34.94 -4.92 -2.16
N ALA A 127 33.71 -5.22 -1.76
CA ALA A 127 33.34 -5.96 -0.57
C ALA A 127 31.95 -6.58 -0.74
N ASP A 128 31.60 -7.50 0.15
CA ASP A 128 30.23 -8.02 0.26
C ASP A 128 29.29 -6.90 0.70
N GLN A 129 28.21 -6.71 -0.05
CA GLN A 129 27.27 -5.60 0.10
C GLN A 129 25.84 -6.09 -0.16
N VAL A 130 24.88 -5.31 0.34
CA VAL A 130 23.46 -5.55 0.09
C VAL A 130 22.82 -4.25 -0.34
N PHE A 131 21.96 -4.32 -1.35
CA PHE A 131 21.05 -3.25 -1.69
C PHE A 131 19.64 -3.81 -1.84
N LYS A 132 18.64 -2.92 -1.86
CA LYS A 132 17.23 -3.25 -2.00
C LYS A 132 16.64 -2.57 -3.21
N ILE A 133 15.84 -3.33 -3.95
CA ILE A 133 14.90 -2.80 -4.94
C ILE A 133 13.52 -3.23 -4.49
N ASP A 134 12.60 -2.28 -4.32
CA ASP A 134 11.22 -2.53 -3.86
C ASP A 134 11.13 -3.39 -2.59
N GLY A 135 12.13 -3.24 -1.72
CA GLY A 135 12.25 -3.95 -0.45
C GLY A 135 12.86 -5.36 -0.54
N VAL A 136 13.13 -5.87 -1.74
CA VAL A 136 13.82 -7.17 -1.94
C VAL A 136 15.32 -6.98 -1.86
N GLU A 137 15.98 -7.76 -1.00
CA GLU A 137 17.42 -7.75 -0.83
C GLU A 137 18.15 -8.44 -1.99
N ILE A 138 19.14 -7.75 -2.54
CA ILE A 138 20.06 -8.26 -3.54
C ILE A 138 21.46 -8.27 -2.93
N HIS A 139 22.05 -9.46 -2.84
CA HIS A 139 23.37 -9.65 -2.25
C HIS A 139 24.47 -9.61 -3.31
N VAL A 140 25.40 -8.67 -3.18
CA VAL A 140 26.58 -8.51 -4.03
C VAL A 140 27.79 -9.00 -3.26
N ALA A 141 28.58 -9.89 -3.84
CA ALA A 141 29.81 -10.41 -3.26
C ALA A 141 31.01 -9.59 -3.73
N ALA A 142 32.07 -9.55 -2.93
CA ALA A 142 33.34 -8.98 -3.35
C ALA A 142 33.83 -9.64 -4.65
N GLY A 143 34.16 -8.82 -5.65
CA GLY A 143 34.59 -9.28 -6.97
C GLY A 143 33.50 -9.37 -8.03
N ASP A 144 32.21 -9.25 -7.67
CA ASP A 144 31.11 -9.22 -8.64
C ASP A 144 31.26 -8.06 -9.62
N THR A 145 31.00 -8.35 -10.89
CA THR A 145 30.97 -7.37 -11.98
C THR A 145 29.57 -6.77 -12.16
N ILE A 146 29.45 -5.78 -13.05
CA ILE A 146 28.13 -5.21 -13.38
C ILE A 146 27.18 -6.27 -13.98
N ASP A 147 27.72 -7.22 -14.75
CA ASP A 147 26.92 -8.30 -15.34
C ASP A 147 26.38 -9.24 -14.26
N ASP A 148 27.18 -9.54 -13.24
CA ASP A 148 26.73 -10.33 -12.08
C ASP A 148 25.62 -9.62 -11.29
N VAL A 149 25.74 -8.30 -11.11
CA VAL A 149 24.70 -7.48 -10.45
C VAL A 149 23.40 -7.50 -11.27
N ILE A 150 23.48 -7.37 -12.59
CA ILE A 150 22.32 -7.43 -13.48
C ILE A 150 21.66 -8.80 -13.44
N ASP A 151 22.43 -9.88 -13.48
CA ASP A 151 21.92 -11.25 -13.38
C ASP A 151 21.23 -11.47 -12.03
N LYS A 152 21.79 -10.97 -10.93
CA LYS A 152 21.17 -11.06 -9.61
C LYS A 152 19.85 -10.30 -9.52
N ILE A 153 19.77 -9.10 -10.10
CA ILE A 153 18.50 -8.37 -10.19
C ILE A 153 17.50 -9.17 -11.03
N ASN A 154 17.89 -9.65 -12.21
CA ASN A 154 16.97 -10.31 -13.14
C ASN A 154 16.48 -11.68 -12.66
N ASN A 155 17.28 -12.39 -11.86
CA ASN A 155 16.95 -13.67 -11.24
C ASN A 155 16.21 -13.54 -9.90
N SER A 156 16.03 -12.31 -9.39
CA SER A 156 15.21 -12.06 -8.21
C SER A 156 13.72 -11.99 -8.56
N ASN A 157 12.86 -12.22 -7.56
CA ASN A 157 11.39 -12.12 -7.73
C ASN A 157 10.93 -10.66 -7.66
N LEU A 158 11.41 -9.85 -8.60
CA LEU A 158 11.11 -8.43 -8.73
C LEU A 158 10.28 -8.15 -9.97
N GLU A 159 9.45 -7.11 -9.86
CA GLU A 159 8.78 -6.46 -11.00
C GLU A 159 9.68 -5.43 -11.68
N VAL A 160 11.00 -5.58 -11.54
CA VAL A 160 12.04 -4.72 -12.10
C VAL A 160 13.06 -5.62 -12.82
N LYS A 161 13.46 -5.21 -14.02
CA LYS A 161 14.51 -5.85 -14.82
C LYS A 161 15.64 -4.87 -15.06
N ALA A 162 16.85 -5.40 -15.03
CA ALA A 162 18.07 -4.65 -15.29
C ALA A 162 18.64 -5.00 -16.66
N SER A 163 19.21 -4.02 -17.34
CA SER A 163 19.93 -4.19 -18.60
C SER A 163 21.10 -3.21 -18.70
N LYS A 164 22.05 -3.52 -19.57
CA LYS A 164 23.09 -2.56 -19.98
C LYS A 164 22.65 -1.81 -21.22
N ILE A 165 22.95 -0.52 -21.26
CA ILE A 165 22.75 0.31 -22.45
C ILE A 165 24.02 1.13 -22.74
N GLY A 166 24.30 1.36 -24.03
CA GLY A 166 25.41 2.25 -24.44
C GLY A 166 26.76 1.84 -23.84
N ALA A 167 27.42 2.77 -23.13
CA ALA A 167 28.72 2.61 -22.47
C ALA A 167 28.62 1.81 -21.16
N ASP A 168 27.96 0.65 -21.17
CA ASP A 168 27.71 -0.19 -19.99
C ASP A 168 27.00 0.55 -18.84
N ASN A 169 26.17 1.52 -19.17
CA ASN A 169 25.29 2.16 -18.20
C ASN A 169 24.21 1.17 -17.79
N ILE A 170 23.96 1.03 -16.50
CA ILE A 170 22.84 0.22 -16.01
C ILE A 170 21.51 0.96 -16.20
N SER A 171 20.50 0.22 -16.66
CA SER A 171 19.13 0.69 -16.79
C SER A 171 18.18 -0.29 -16.11
N LEU A 172 17.38 0.22 -15.18
CA LEU A 172 16.30 -0.51 -14.53
C LEU A 172 14.99 -0.18 -15.23
N HIS A 173 14.18 -1.20 -15.52
CA HIS A 173 12.88 -1.07 -16.16
C HIS A 173 11.83 -1.87 -15.37
N THR A 174 10.72 -1.23 -15.01
CA THR A 174 9.64 -1.97 -14.36
C THR A 174 8.87 -2.82 -15.38
N SER A 175 8.44 -4.01 -14.96
CA SER A 175 7.52 -4.85 -15.72
C SER A 175 6.05 -4.54 -15.41
N SER A 176 5.79 -3.81 -14.32
CA SER A 176 4.47 -3.31 -13.93
C SER A 176 4.56 -1.81 -13.61
N PRO A 177 3.48 -1.03 -13.76
CA PRO A 177 3.50 0.37 -13.32
C PRO A 177 3.64 0.49 -11.80
N HIS A 178 4.76 1.04 -11.34
CA HIS A 178 5.01 1.52 -9.98
C HIS A 178 6.25 2.43 -9.95
N GLN A 179 6.35 3.29 -8.94
CA GLN A 179 7.57 4.04 -8.67
C GLN A 179 8.58 3.11 -7.97
N ILE A 180 9.76 2.95 -8.57
CA ILE A 180 10.81 2.08 -8.04
C ILE A 180 11.32 2.64 -6.70
N TRP A 181 11.56 1.74 -5.74
CA TRP A 181 12.24 2.07 -4.48
C TRP A 181 13.66 1.51 -4.48
N LEU A 182 14.67 2.38 -4.44
CA LEU A 182 16.09 2.01 -4.51
C LEU A 182 16.84 2.40 -3.24
N GLU A 183 17.47 1.45 -2.57
CA GLU A 183 18.15 1.70 -1.30
C GLU A 183 19.42 0.84 -1.14
N ASP A 184 20.57 1.47 -0.94
CA ASP A 184 21.77 0.76 -0.47
C ASP A 184 21.65 0.49 1.04
N VAL A 185 22.01 -0.71 1.49
CA VAL A 185 21.83 -1.12 2.90
C VAL A 185 23.11 -0.94 3.70
N GLY A 186 23.00 -0.35 4.89
CA GLY A 186 24.13 -0.17 5.81
C GLY A 186 25.18 0.76 5.21
N ASN A 187 26.40 0.24 5.04
CA ASN A 187 27.52 0.98 4.41
C ASN A 187 27.73 0.60 2.93
N GLY A 188 26.78 -0.13 2.32
CA GLY A 188 26.83 -0.46 0.90
C GLY A 188 26.72 0.79 0.03
N THR A 189 27.31 0.73 -1.16
CA THR A 189 27.34 1.82 -2.14
C THR A 189 27.03 1.34 -3.56
N VAL A 190 26.54 0.11 -3.75
CA VAL A 190 26.34 -0.50 -5.07
C VAL A 190 25.51 0.41 -5.99
N LEU A 191 24.32 0.82 -5.55
CA LEU A 191 23.41 1.63 -6.37
C LEU A 191 23.96 3.03 -6.62
N LYS A 192 24.67 3.59 -5.63
CA LYS A 192 25.38 4.87 -5.77
C LYS A 192 26.52 4.78 -6.78
N ASP A 193 27.36 3.75 -6.68
CA ASP A 193 28.57 3.57 -7.49
C ASP A 193 28.21 3.34 -8.96
N ILE A 194 27.09 2.65 -9.24
CA ILE A 194 26.58 2.46 -10.60
C ILE A 194 25.74 3.64 -11.11
N GLY A 195 25.64 4.72 -10.32
CA GLY A 195 25.04 5.99 -10.71
C GLY A 195 23.52 6.02 -10.79
N LEU A 196 22.83 5.13 -10.05
CA LEU A 196 21.36 5.12 -10.00
C LEU A 196 20.81 6.04 -8.89
N VAL A 197 21.49 6.10 -7.74
CA VAL A 197 21.02 6.87 -6.58
C VAL A 197 22.09 7.82 -6.04
N ASN A 198 21.63 8.88 -5.38
CA ASN A 198 22.44 9.72 -4.51
C ASN A 198 21.73 9.87 -3.15
N PRO A 199 22.08 9.03 -2.14
CA PRO A 199 21.40 9.04 -0.85
C PRO A 199 21.67 10.30 -0.01
N VAL A 200 22.60 11.16 -0.43
CA VAL A 200 22.86 12.45 0.23
C VAL A 200 21.81 13.49 -0.15
N GLU A 201 21.25 13.38 -1.36
CA GLU A 201 20.33 14.38 -1.94
C GLU A 201 18.86 14.07 -1.66
N GLY A 202 18.53 12.86 -1.22
CA GLY A 202 17.16 12.48 -0.89
C GLY A 202 17.04 11.09 -0.28
N GLU A 203 15.85 10.82 0.25
CA GLU A 203 15.42 9.50 0.68
C GLU A 203 14.61 8.82 -0.43
N PRO A 204 14.64 7.48 -0.53
CA PRO A 204 13.76 6.75 -1.43
C PRO A 204 12.28 7.15 -1.24
N PRO A 205 11.49 7.20 -2.32
CA PRO A 205 11.84 6.92 -3.71
C PRO A 205 12.32 8.18 -4.48
N ASN A 206 12.77 9.22 -3.79
CA ASN A 206 13.19 10.50 -4.37
C ASN A 206 14.72 10.72 -4.27
N ASN A 207 15.50 9.64 -4.22
CA ASN A 207 16.95 9.64 -4.03
C ASN A 207 17.73 9.31 -5.32
N TYR A 208 17.11 9.45 -6.50
CA TYR A 208 17.82 9.21 -7.76
C TYR A 208 19.00 10.17 -7.90
N ALA A 209 20.10 9.70 -8.50
CA ALA A 209 21.22 10.59 -8.79
C ALA A 209 20.78 11.71 -9.74
N GLU A 210 21.23 12.95 -9.53
CA GLU A 210 20.87 14.09 -10.40
C GLU A 210 21.18 13.83 -11.89
N SER A 211 22.26 13.08 -12.17
CA SER A 211 22.64 12.70 -13.52
C SER A 211 21.82 11.55 -14.09
N ALA A 212 21.11 10.77 -13.26
CA ALA A 212 20.32 9.65 -13.73
C ALA A 212 19.13 10.12 -14.56
N ARG A 213 18.85 9.37 -15.63
CA ARG A 213 17.67 9.60 -16.47
C ARG A 213 16.52 8.78 -15.93
N VAL A 214 15.53 9.46 -15.37
CA VAL A 214 14.31 8.86 -14.82
C VAL A 214 13.15 9.14 -15.77
N ASN A 215 12.55 8.07 -16.28
CA ASN A 215 11.36 8.14 -17.11
C ASN A 215 10.23 7.35 -16.45
N GLY A 216 9.02 7.88 -16.50
CA GLY A 216 7.86 7.29 -15.86
C GLY A 216 6.96 8.40 -15.36
N LEU A 217 5.66 8.16 -15.35
CA LEU A 217 4.68 9.17 -14.97
C LEU A 217 3.77 8.58 -13.90
N SER A 218 3.64 9.32 -12.80
CA SER A 218 2.50 9.14 -11.91
C SER A 218 1.24 9.67 -12.57
N MET A 219 0.08 9.33 -12.00
CA MET A 219 -1.18 9.90 -12.44
C MET A 219 -1.19 11.43 -12.34
N PHE A 220 -0.45 11.99 -11.39
CA PHE A 220 -0.34 13.43 -11.19
C PHE A 220 0.51 14.04 -12.30
N ASP A 221 1.63 13.42 -12.63
CA ASP A 221 2.51 13.87 -13.72
C ASP A 221 1.78 13.85 -15.06
N MET A 222 0.85 12.91 -15.27
CA MET A 222 0.04 12.88 -16.48
C MET A 222 -0.95 14.03 -16.55
N LEU A 223 -1.62 14.38 -15.46
CA LEU A 223 -2.52 15.54 -15.43
C LEU A 223 -1.73 16.86 -15.58
N ILE A 224 -0.55 16.94 -14.98
CA ILE A 224 0.38 18.06 -15.15
C ILE A 224 0.81 18.17 -16.60
N LYS A 225 1.21 17.05 -17.22
CA LYS A 225 1.64 16.99 -18.62
C LYS A 225 0.49 17.36 -19.56
N LEU A 226 -0.70 16.78 -19.39
CA LEU A 226 -1.88 17.13 -20.18
C LEU A 226 -2.23 18.62 -20.08
N ARG A 227 -2.17 19.20 -18.87
CA ARG A 227 -2.38 20.63 -18.67
C ARG A 227 -1.33 21.45 -19.42
N ASN A 228 -0.06 21.09 -19.28
CA ASN A 228 1.05 21.82 -19.89
C ASN A 228 1.00 21.71 -21.43
N ASP A 229 0.73 20.52 -21.98
CA ASP A 229 0.64 20.28 -23.42
C ASP A 229 -0.59 20.99 -24.02
N LEU A 230 -1.70 21.10 -23.27
CA LEU A 230 -2.87 21.90 -23.65
C LEU A 230 -2.54 23.39 -23.77
N VAL A 231 -1.76 23.91 -22.82
CA VAL A 231 -1.34 25.32 -22.73
C VAL A 231 -0.23 25.63 -23.73
N ALA A 232 0.63 24.67 -24.02
CA ALA A 232 1.60 24.70 -25.12
C ALA A 232 0.96 24.40 -26.49
N GLY A 233 -0.33 24.04 -26.51
CA GLY A 233 -1.07 23.79 -27.73
C GLY A 233 -0.59 22.60 -28.57
N ASP A 234 0.07 21.63 -27.95
CA ASP A 234 0.61 20.44 -28.61
C ASP A 234 -0.50 19.40 -28.84
N GLN A 235 -1.26 19.60 -29.91
CA GLN A 235 -2.42 18.77 -30.21
C GLN A 235 -2.07 17.30 -30.47
N LEU A 236 -0.85 17.03 -30.95
CA LEU A 236 -0.38 15.68 -31.27
C LEU A 236 -0.06 14.91 -29.98
N GLU A 237 0.64 15.53 -29.03
CA GLU A 237 0.91 14.92 -27.73
C GLU A 237 -0.40 14.69 -26.95
N ILE A 238 -1.31 15.67 -26.92
CA ILE A 238 -2.61 15.56 -26.24
C ILE A 238 -3.45 14.40 -26.81
N GLY A 239 -3.58 14.33 -28.14
CA GLY A 239 -4.46 13.36 -28.80
C GLY A 239 -3.90 11.94 -28.84
N GLY A 240 -2.59 11.78 -28.70
CA GLY A 240 -1.90 10.49 -28.76
C GLY A 240 -1.39 10.05 -27.40
N ARG A 241 -0.26 10.64 -27.00
CA ARG A 241 0.56 10.15 -25.88
C ARG A 241 -0.09 10.37 -24.52
N ASP A 242 -0.68 11.54 -24.29
CA ASP A 242 -1.27 11.86 -22.99
C ASP A 242 -2.48 10.99 -22.67
N LEU A 243 -3.37 10.78 -23.66
CA LEU A 243 -4.53 9.91 -23.48
C LEU A 243 -4.12 8.45 -23.26
N ALA A 244 -3.12 7.95 -23.99
CA ALA A 244 -2.60 6.60 -23.78
C ALA A 244 -2.03 6.42 -22.36
N ASN A 245 -1.27 7.40 -21.87
CA ASN A 245 -0.75 7.39 -20.51
C ASN A 245 -1.88 7.40 -19.46
N ILE A 246 -2.92 8.22 -19.66
CA ILE A 246 -4.09 8.27 -18.76
C ILE A 246 -4.78 6.90 -18.72
N ASP A 247 -4.94 6.24 -19.86
CA ASP A 247 -5.52 4.90 -19.92
C ASP A 247 -4.67 3.87 -19.17
N GLU A 248 -3.33 3.92 -19.28
CA GLU A 248 -2.43 3.06 -18.48
C GLU A 248 -2.62 3.28 -16.98
N THR A 249 -2.74 4.53 -16.55
CA THR A 249 -3.02 4.87 -15.14
C THR A 249 -4.36 4.33 -14.68
N ILE A 250 -5.42 4.51 -15.48
CA ILE A 250 -6.76 4.01 -15.14
C ILE A 250 -6.70 2.50 -14.98
N ASN A 251 -5.99 1.79 -15.87
CA ASN A 251 -5.80 0.35 -15.76
C ASN A 251 -5.06 -0.05 -14.48
N ASN A 252 -4.01 0.68 -14.09
CA ASN A 252 -3.30 0.42 -12.84
C ASN A 252 -4.20 0.64 -11.61
N LEU A 253 -4.97 1.74 -11.60
CA LEU A 253 -5.91 2.02 -10.51
C LEU A 253 -7.01 0.96 -10.43
N LEU A 254 -7.53 0.49 -11.56
CA LEU A 254 -8.50 -0.61 -11.62
C LEU A 254 -7.91 -1.92 -11.08
N ARG A 255 -6.63 -2.21 -11.35
CA ARG A 255 -5.92 -3.37 -10.79
C ARG A 255 -5.89 -3.33 -9.27
N TYR A 256 -5.47 -2.20 -8.68
CA TYR A 256 -5.45 -2.05 -7.22
C TYR A 256 -6.85 -2.03 -6.61
N ARG A 257 -7.85 -1.46 -7.30
CA ARG A 257 -9.26 -1.53 -6.86
C ARG A 257 -9.78 -2.96 -6.83
N ALA A 258 -9.43 -3.78 -7.82
CA ALA A 258 -9.77 -5.19 -7.84
C ALA A 258 -9.09 -5.96 -6.70
N GLU A 259 -7.83 -5.64 -6.40
CA GLU A 259 -7.12 -6.21 -5.25
C GLU A 259 -7.81 -5.88 -3.92
N VAL A 260 -8.20 -4.61 -3.71
CA VAL A 260 -8.99 -4.21 -2.53
C VAL A 260 -10.33 -4.96 -2.47
N GLY A 261 -11.01 -5.14 -3.60
CA GLY A 261 -12.23 -5.94 -3.68
C GLY A 261 -12.03 -7.40 -3.27
N ALA A 262 -10.93 -8.02 -3.71
CA ALA A 262 -10.58 -9.38 -3.30
C ALA A 262 -10.27 -9.47 -1.80
N ARG A 263 -9.57 -8.47 -1.24
CA ARG A 263 -9.32 -8.37 0.21
C ARG A 263 -10.62 -8.21 0.99
N GLN A 264 -11.56 -7.40 0.51
CA GLN A 264 -12.88 -7.22 1.11
C GLN A 264 -13.66 -8.54 1.17
N ASN A 265 -13.72 -9.30 0.06
CA ASN A 265 -14.36 -10.62 0.04
C ASN A 265 -13.75 -11.56 1.09
N ARG A 266 -12.42 -11.57 1.21
CA ARG A 266 -11.73 -12.40 2.21
C ARG A 266 -12.08 -12.01 3.64
N VAL A 267 -12.21 -10.72 3.94
CA VAL A 267 -12.64 -10.23 5.26
C VAL A 267 -14.09 -10.62 5.55
N GLU A 268 -14.98 -10.51 4.56
CA GLU A 268 -16.38 -10.91 4.70
C GLU A 268 -16.52 -12.42 4.96
N ASP A 269 -15.80 -13.25 4.22
CA ASP A 269 -15.72 -14.70 4.44
C ASP A 269 -15.24 -15.04 5.84
N HIS A 270 -14.17 -14.37 6.28
CA HIS A 270 -13.63 -14.57 7.61
C HIS A 270 -14.63 -14.16 8.71
N THR A 271 -15.31 -13.03 8.52
CA THR A 271 -16.35 -12.53 9.44
C THR A 271 -17.50 -13.53 9.58
N ARG A 272 -17.92 -14.15 8.47
CA ARG A 272 -18.96 -15.20 8.49
C ARG A 272 -18.52 -16.43 9.28
N ARG A 273 -17.26 -16.87 9.10
CA ARG A 273 -16.72 -18.01 9.84
C ARG A 273 -16.64 -17.74 11.34
N VAL A 274 -16.10 -16.59 11.75
CA VAL A 274 -16.00 -16.21 13.17
C VAL A 274 -17.38 -16.15 13.85
N SER A 275 -18.41 -15.69 13.13
CA SER A 275 -19.79 -15.69 13.63
C SER A 275 -20.32 -17.12 13.86
N TRP A 276 -20.03 -18.04 12.95
CA TRP A 276 -20.39 -19.45 13.09
C TRP A 276 -19.64 -20.10 14.25
N ASP A 277 -18.31 -19.91 14.35
CA ASP A 277 -17.48 -20.43 15.43
C ASP A 277 -17.98 -19.95 16.80
N LYS A 278 -18.33 -18.67 16.92
CA LYS A 278 -18.91 -18.12 18.14
C LYS A 278 -20.19 -18.86 18.56
N THR A 279 -21.09 -19.10 17.61
CA THR A 279 -22.35 -19.80 17.88
C THR A 279 -22.07 -21.25 18.30
N TYR A 280 -21.19 -21.94 17.59
CA TYR A 280 -20.78 -23.32 17.91
C TYR A 280 -20.12 -23.42 19.29
N MET A 281 -19.24 -22.48 19.64
CA MET A 281 -18.61 -22.44 20.97
C MET A 281 -19.63 -22.15 22.08
N GLN A 282 -20.63 -21.31 21.83
CA GLN A 282 -21.73 -21.08 22.77
C GLN A 282 -22.57 -22.35 22.99
N GLU A 283 -22.83 -23.13 21.94
CA GLU A 283 -23.51 -24.42 22.05
C GLU A 283 -22.69 -25.44 22.86
N LEU A 284 -21.38 -25.53 22.61
CA LEU A 284 -20.47 -26.39 23.38
C LEU A 284 -20.41 -25.97 24.85
N LEU A 285 -20.34 -24.68 25.13
CA LEU A 285 -20.36 -24.15 26.49
C LEU A 285 -21.69 -24.48 27.18
N ALA A 286 -22.82 -24.23 26.51
CA ALA A 286 -24.14 -24.56 27.03
C ALA A 286 -24.31 -26.08 27.28
N LYS A 287 -23.67 -26.93 26.48
CA LYS A 287 -23.67 -28.39 26.70
C LYS A 287 -22.75 -28.82 27.84
N SER A 288 -21.65 -28.12 28.07
CA SER A 288 -20.66 -28.45 29.11
C SER A 288 -21.00 -27.85 30.49
N GLU A 289 -21.52 -26.63 30.54
CA GLU A 289 -21.92 -25.92 31.76
C GLU A 289 -23.43 -26.02 32.03
N GLY A 290 -24.20 -26.44 31.04
CA GLY A 290 -25.63 -26.65 31.18
C GLY A 290 -25.92 -27.70 32.24
N ILE A 291 -26.60 -27.27 33.30
CA ILE A 291 -27.12 -28.15 34.34
C ILE A 291 -28.36 -28.86 33.77
N ASP A 292 -28.37 -30.20 33.79
CA ASP A 292 -29.59 -30.96 33.53
C ASP A 292 -30.58 -30.69 34.68
N TYR A 293 -31.53 -29.78 34.45
CA TYR A 293 -32.51 -29.36 35.45
C TYR A 293 -33.33 -30.55 35.99
N PRO A 294 -33.90 -31.45 35.15
CA PRO A 294 -34.54 -32.66 35.63
C PRO A 294 -33.69 -33.48 36.60
N GLU A 295 -32.46 -33.85 36.22
CA GLU A 295 -31.60 -34.69 37.07
C GLU A 295 -31.14 -33.95 38.34
N THR A 296 -30.86 -32.66 38.23
CA THR A 296 -30.46 -31.82 39.37
C THR A 296 -31.62 -31.62 40.36
N ILE A 297 -32.85 -31.45 39.87
CA ILE A 297 -34.04 -31.37 40.71
C ILE A 297 -34.30 -32.71 41.41
N ILE A 298 -34.13 -33.84 40.71
CA ILE A 298 -34.27 -35.18 41.32
C ILE A 298 -33.23 -35.37 42.43
N ASN A 299 -31.96 -35.04 42.15
CA ASN A 299 -30.88 -35.12 43.13
C ASN A 299 -31.13 -34.20 44.32
N LEU A 300 -31.60 -32.97 44.10
CA LEU A 300 -31.99 -32.05 45.16
C LEU A 300 -33.15 -32.61 46.00
N LYS A 301 -34.20 -33.15 45.36
CA LYS A 301 -35.34 -33.77 46.06
C LYS A 301 -34.92 -34.98 46.86
N TRP A 302 -33.98 -35.76 46.36
CA TRP A 302 -33.41 -36.89 47.08
C TRP A 302 -32.62 -36.41 48.31
N LEU A 303 -31.78 -35.39 48.16
CA LEU A 303 -31.05 -34.76 49.28
C LEU A 303 -31.99 -34.17 50.33
N GLU A 304 -33.05 -33.46 49.93
CA GLU A 304 -34.10 -32.96 50.82
C GLU A 304 -34.76 -34.10 51.60
N THR A 305 -35.08 -35.19 50.90
CA THR A 305 -35.71 -36.37 51.48
C THR A 305 -34.78 -37.02 52.52
N VAL A 306 -33.51 -37.24 52.17
CA VAL A 306 -32.49 -37.76 53.10
C VAL A 306 -32.29 -36.85 54.30
N HIS A 307 -32.28 -35.52 54.09
CA HIS A 307 -32.16 -34.56 55.17
C HIS A 307 -33.37 -34.63 56.12
N GLN A 308 -34.59 -34.67 55.59
CA GLN A 308 -35.81 -34.87 56.39
C GLN A 308 -35.81 -36.19 57.15
N TYR A 309 -35.37 -37.29 56.52
CA TYR A 309 -35.20 -38.56 57.23
C TYR A 309 -34.17 -38.45 58.35
N SER A 310 -33.04 -37.80 58.11
CA SER A 310 -31.98 -37.58 59.11
C SER A 310 -32.49 -36.74 60.29
N LEU A 311 -33.27 -35.68 60.04
CA LEU A 311 -33.91 -34.88 61.08
C LEU A 311 -34.94 -35.70 61.88
N ASN A 312 -35.75 -36.53 61.23
CA ASN A 312 -36.71 -37.40 61.92
C ASN A 312 -36.03 -38.47 62.77
N VAL A 313 -34.95 -39.07 62.28
CA VAL A 313 -34.13 -40.04 63.03
C VAL A 313 -33.46 -39.32 64.20
N GLY A 314 -32.86 -38.15 63.98
CA GLY A 314 -32.30 -37.31 65.03
C GLY A 314 -33.32 -36.95 66.11
N ALA A 315 -34.54 -36.55 65.73
CA ALA A 315 -35.62 -36.26 66.67
C ALA A 315 -36.09 -37.52 67.44
N ARG A 316 -36.03 -38.71 66.83
CA ARG A 316 -36.30 -39.98 67.53
C ARG A 316 -35.21 -40.38 68.51
N ILE A 317 -33.94 -40.07 68.21
CA ILE A 317 -32.79 -40.30 69.10
C ILE A 317 -32.78 -39.29 70.25
N ILE A 318 -33.12 -38.02 69.98
CA ILE A 318 -33.15 -36.93 70.96
C ILE A 318 -34.39 -37.02 71.88
N ARG A 319 -35.42 -37.80 71.52
CA ARG A 319 -36.55 -38.07 72.42
C ARG A 319 -36.04 -38.87 73.62
N PRO A 320 -36.04 -38.35 74.86
CA PRO A 320 -35.74 -39.17 76.02
C PRO A 320 -36.80 -40.26 76.09
N GLN A 321 -36.40 -41.54 75.99
CA GLN A 321 -37.30 -42.60 76.41
C GLN A 321 -37.44 -42.43 77.93
N LEU A 322 -38.64 -42.11 78.40
CA LEU A 322 -38.95 -41.99 79.83
C LEU A 322 -38.50 -43.20 80.67
N MET A 323 -38.15 -44.31 80.02
CA MET A 323 -37.63 -45.52 80.63
C MET A 323 -36.13 -45.47 81.01
N ASP A 324 -35.34 -44.53 80.45
CA ASP A 324 -33.92 -44.33 80.82
C ASP A 324 -33.74 -43.46 82.08
N PHE A 325 -34.80 -42.79 82.55
CA PHE A 325 -34.79 -41.99 83.79
C PHE A 325 -35.22 -42.78 85.05
N LEU A 326 -35.52 -44.08 84.91
CA LEU A 326 -35.92 -44.97 86.01
C LEU A 326 -34.90 -46.10 86.24
N ARG A 327 -33.68 -45.72 86.65
CA ARG A 327 -32.82 -46.53 87.51
C ARG A 327 -32.30 -45.67 88.65
#